data_AF-A0A9W6G7D4-F1
#
_entry.id   AF-A0A9W6G7D4-F1
#
_cell.length_a   1.000
_cell.length_b   1.000
_cell.length_c   1.000
_cell.angle_alpha   90.00
_cell.angle_beta   90.00
_cell.angle_gamma   90.00
#
_symmetry.space_group_name_H-M   'P 1'
#
loop_
_entity.id
_entity.type
_entity.pdbx_description
1 polymer ?
#
loop_
_entity_poly.entity_id
_entity_poly.type
_entity_poly.pdbx_seq_one_letter_code
_entity_poly.pdbx_strand_id
1 'polypeptide(L)'
;MKIAEPSDPLLRGRFTDGRNEFCVRASSIDAPDSFQVFVPGERVDIVMIVSGINTGYLHATWGEVWRTYSPEWKVWLEDTAFKVFYKVTTRPWDSRYCDG
;
A
#
# COMPACT_ATOMS: atom_id res chain seq x y z
N MET A 1 -15.23 25.57 -2.49
CA MET A 1 -14.13 25.23 -1.56
C MET A 1 -13.89 23.74 -1.65
N LYS A 2 -12.73 23.31 -2.17
CA LYS A 2 -12.33 21.90 -2.17
C LYS A 2 -11.77 21.63 -0.78
N ILE A 3 -12.51 20.89 0.05
CA ILE A 3 -12.02 20.46 1.35
C ILE A 3 -10.87 19.50 1.04
N ALA A 4 -9.63 19.90 1.29
CA ALA A 4 -8.52 18.96 1.28
C ALA A 4 -8.81 17.99 2.42
N GLU A 5 -9.17 16.75 2.09
CA GLU A 5 -9.29 15.71 3.10
C GLU A 5 -8.00 15.66 3.91
N PRO A 6 -8.06 15.55 5.25
CA PRO A 6 -6.85 15.38 6.03
C PRO A 6 -6.10 14.19 5.46
N SER A 7 -4.86 14.42 5.01
CA SER A 7 -3.98 13.37 4.50
C SER A 7 -3.96 12.25 5.52
N ASP A 8 -4.53 11.09 5.17
CA ASP A 8 -4.64 9.95 6.08
C ASP A 8 -3.23 9.60 6.59
N PRO A 9 -2.93 9.78 7.90
CA PRO A 9 -1.59 9.56 8.43
C PRO A 9 -1.16 8.09 8.34
N LEU A 10 -2.10 7.18 8.10
CA LEU A 10 -1.84 5.77 7.87
C LEU A 10 -1.47 5.46 6.42
N LEU A 11 -1.76 6.36 5.48
CA LEU A 11 -1.40 6.19 4.08
C LEU A 11 0.12 6.32 3.92
N ARG A 12 0.78 5.22 3.56
CA ARG A 12 2.23 5.16 3.33
C ARG A 12 2.62 5.51 1.91
N GLY A 13 1.70 5.46 0.97
CA GLY A 13 1.98 5.91 -0.39
C GLY A 13 1.17 5.17 -1.43
N ARG A 14 1.61 5.32 -2.68
CA ARG A 14 0.91 4.80 -3.85
C ARG A 14 1.90 4.23 -4.86
N PHE A 15 1.42 3.29 -5.66
CA PHE A 15 2.13 2.74 -6.81
C PHE A 15 1.14 2.26 -7.88
N THR A 16 1.62 1.91 -9.06
CA THR A 16 0.76 1.50 -10.18
C THR A 16 1.40 0.37 -10.99
N ASP A 17 0.56 -0.50 -11.54
CA ASP A 17 0.96 -1.48 -12.57
C ASP A 17 0.76 -0.95 -14.00
N GLY A 18 0.43 0.34 -14.13
CA GLY A 18 0.06 1.00 -15.39
C GLY A 18 -1.42 0.89 -15.76
N ARG A 19 -2.21 0.06 -15.06
CA ARG A 19 -3.66 -0.08 -15.25
C ARG A 19 -4.46 0.37 -14.04
N ASN A 20 -3.99 0.01 -12.84
CA ASN A 20 -4.60 0.32 -11.56
C ASN A 20 -3.65 1.18 -10.73
N GLU A 21 -4.20 2.14 -9.99
CA GLU A 21 -3.49 2.83 -8.91
C GLU A 21 -3.76 2.07 -7.60
N PHE A 22 -2.70 1.78 -6.86
CA PHE A 22 -2.74 1.09 -5.58
C PHE A 22 -2.29 2.04 -4.47
N CYS A 23 -3.01 2.03 -3.36
CA CYS A 23 -2.69 2.74 -2.14
C CYS A 23 -2.22 1.76 -1.07
N VAL A 24 -1.16 2.11 -0.34
CA VAL A 24 -0.65 1.32 0.79
C VAL A 24 -0.98 2.04 2.09
N ARG A 25 -1.67 1.37 3.00
CA ARG A 25 -2.08 1.92 4.30
C ARG A 25 -1.64 1.02 5.44
N ALA A 26 -0.97 1.60 6.43
CA ALA A 26 -0.58 0.90 7.64
C ALA A 26 -1.78 0.72 8.60
N SER A 27 -1.70 -0.30 9.45
CA SER A 27 -2.68 -0.51 10.54
C SER A 27 -2.54 0.52 11.67
N SER A 28 -1.34 1.05 11.90
CA SER A 28 -1.06 2.09 12.88
C SER A 28 0.07 3.02 12.41
N ILE A 29 0.17 4.18 13.08
CA ILE A 29 1.27 5.13 12.89
C ILE A 29 2.56 4.53 13.46
N ASP A 30 2.48 4.03 14.70
CA ASP A 30 3.60 3.48 15.46
C ASP A 30 3.55 1.95 15.49
N ALA A 31 4.68 1.31 15.16
CA ALA A 31 4.86 -0.15 15.12
C ALA A 31 3.71 -0.92 14.42
N PRO A 32 3.39 -0.61 13.14
CA PRO A 32 2.33 -1.30 12.42
C PRO A 32 2.62 -2.79 12.25
N ASP A 33 1.72 -3.64 12.77
CA ASP A 33 1.82 -5.10 12.60
C ASP A 33 1.27 -5.59 11.24
N SER A 34 0.52 -4.73 10.56
CA SER A 34 -0.03 -5.02 9.24
C SER A 34 -0.13 -3.79 8.35
N PHE A 35 -0.23 -4.01 7.04
CA PHE A 35 -0.64 -3.02 6.06
C PHE A 35 -1.61 -3.59 5.04
N GLN A 36 -2.35 -2.70 4.40
CA GLN A 36 -3.34 -3.00 3.39
C GLN A 36 -2.94 -2.33 2.08
N VAL A 37 -3.16 -3.03 0.98
CA VAL A 37 -3.09 -2.53 -0.39
C VAL A 37 -4.52 -2.49 -0.92
N PHE A 38 -4.94 -1.33 -1.42
CA PHE A 38 -6.29 -1.14 -1.94
C PHE A 38 -6.29 -0.25 -3.18
N VAL A 39 -7.31 -0.41 -4.03
CA VAL A 39 -7.57 0.52 -5.14
C VAL A 39 -8.47 1.64 -4.61
N PRO A 40 -8.07 2.92 -4.72
CA PRO A 40 -8.89 4.04 -4.28
C PRO A 40 -10.08 4.25 -5.24
N GLY A 41 -11.23 4.63 -4.71
CA GLY A 41 -12.44 4.88 -5.49
C GLY A 41 -13.67 5.03 -4.61
N GLU A 42 -14.85 5.20 -5.22
CA GLU A 42 -16.12 5.28 -4.49
C GLU A 42 -16.41 4.03 -3.65
N ARG A 43 -15.91 2.87 -4.11
CA ARG A 43 -15.84 1.64 -3.34
C ARG A 43 -14.39 1.21 -3.25
N VAL A 44 -13.84 1.24 -2.04
CA VAL A 44 -12.50 0.75 -1.75
C VAL A 44 -12.45 -0.74 -2.04
N ASP A 45 -11.59 -1.15 -2.97
CA ASP A 45 -11.35 -2.56 -3.29
C ASP A 45 -10.04 -3.02 -2.66
N ILE A 46 -10.11 -3.98 -1.74
CA ILE A 46 -8.94 -4.50 -1.03
C ILE A 46 -8.23 -5.51 -1.93
N VAL A 47 -7.00 -5.18 -2.28
CA VAL A 47 -6.13 -6.02 -3.11
C VAL A 47 -5.44 -7.08 -2.25
N MET A 48 -4.80 -6.63 -1.18
CA MET A 48 -3.98 -7.47 -0.31
C MET A 48 -3.91 -6.89 1.10
N ILE A 49 -3.83 -7.76 2.11
CA ILE A 49 -3.49 -7.41 3.48
C ILE A 49 -2.27 -8.24 3.86
N VAL A 50 -1.23 -7.59 4.38
CA VAL A 50 -0.05 -8.25 4.94
C VAL A 50 -0.05 -8.03 6.45
N SER A 51 0.08 -9.10 7.22
CA SER A 51 0.11 -9.08 8.69
C SER A 51 1.31 -9.81 9.27
N GLY A 52 1.55 -9.64 10.56
CA GLY A 52 2.63 -10.28 11.30
C GLY A 52 3.99 -9.60 11.10
N ILE A 53 4.00 -8.33 10.71
CA ILE A 53 5.21 -7.53 10.47
C ILE A 53 6.07 -7.46 11.72
N ASN A 54 5.46 -7.27 12.89
CA ASN A 54 6.21 -7.17 14.14
C ASN A 54 6.67 -8.53 14.67
N THR A 55 6.01 -9.61 14.25
CA THR A 55 6.30 -10.98 14.71
C THR A 55 7.28 -11.74 13.80
N GLY A 56 7.48 -11.28 12.56
CA GLY A 56 8.25 -11.98 11.53
C GLY A 56 7.49 -13.12 10.84
N TYR A 57 6.30 -13.51 11.35
CA TYR A 57 5.41 -14.46 10.71
C TYR A 57 4.54 -13.75 9.68
N LEU A 58 5.12 -13.47 8.52
CA LEU A 58 4.44 -12.73 7.46
C LEU A 58 3.34 -13.57 6.82
N HIS A 59 2.13 -12.99 6.76
CA HIS A 59 0.97 -13.59 6.12
C HIS A 59 0.33 -12.60 5.15
N ALA A 60 0.22 -12.99 3.88
CA ALA A 60 -0.46 -12.22 2.84
C ALA A 60 -1.84 -12.83 2.54
N THR A 61 -2.89 -12.03 2.71
CA THR A 61 -4.26 -12.36 2.33
C THR A 61 -4.69 -11.51 1.16
N TRP A 62 -5.21 -12.15 0.11
CA TRP A 62 -5.59 -11.49 -1.14
C TRP A 62 -7.10 -11.26 -1.20
N GLY A 63 -7.53 -10.16 -1.82
CA GLY A 63 -8.93 -9.92 -2.19
C GLY A 63 -9.40 -10.94 -3.23
N GLU A 64 -10.71 -11.22 -3.25
CA GLU A 64 -11.29 -12.32 -4.05
C GLU A 64 -10.92 -12.25 -5.54
N VAL A 65 -11.12 -11.09 -6.16
CA VAL A 65 -10.79 -10.87 -7.59
C VAL A 65 -9.28 -11.04 -7.84
N TRP A 66 -8.47 -10.49 -6.94
CA TRP A 66 -7.01 -10.44 -7.02
C TRP A 66 -6.35 -11.82 -6.80
N ARG A 67 -7.03 -12.77 -6.14
CA ARG A 67 -6.57 -14.15 -6.00
C ARG A 67 -6.41 -14.89 -7.32
N THR A 68 -7.09 -14.46 -8.39
CA THR A 68 -7.01 -15.14 -9.69
C THR A 68 -5.86 -14.63 -10.56
N TYR A 69 -5.16 -13.58 -10.15
CA TYR A 69 -4.04 -13.01 -10.89
C TYR A 69 -2.82 -13.93 -10.89
N SER A 70 -1.95 -13.72 -11.88
CA SER A 70 -0.77 -14.56 -12.08
C SER A 70 0.17 -14.53 -10.87
N PRO A 71 0.88 -15.63 -10.57
CA PRO A 71 1.84 -15.67 -9.46
C PRO A 71 2.92 -14.58 -9.59
N GLU A 72 3.40 -14.31 -10.79
CA GLU A 72 4.44 -13.30 -11.06
C GLU A 72 3.94 -11.90 -10.71
N TRP A 73 2.69 -11.59 -11.08
CA TRP A 73 2.08 -10.31 -10.73
C TRP A 73 1.91 -10.16 -9.22
N LYS A 74 1.53 -11.22 -8.52
CA LYS A 74 1.40 -11.20 -7.06
C LYS A 74 2.74 -10.95 -6.36
N VAL A 75 3.80 -11.63 -6.80
CA VAL A 75 5.16 -11.42 -6.28
C VAL A 75 5.60 -9.98 -6.51
N TRP A 76 5.37 -9.43 -7.70
CA TRP A 76 5.67 -8.03 -8.01
C TRP A 76 4.88 -7.06 -7.13
N LEU A 77 3.57 -7.30 -6.96
CA LEU A 77 2.70 -6.43 -6.15
C LEU A 77 3.15 -6.43 -4.69
N GLU A 78 3.46 -7.61 -4.14
CA GLU A 78 3.91 -7.77 -2.76
C GLU A 78 5.24 -7.06 -2.52
N ASP A 79 6.25 -7.30 -3.36
CA ASP A 79 7.56 -6.63 -3.28
C ASP A 79 7.44 -5.10 -3.40
N THR A 80 6.62 -4.63 -4.34
CA THR A 80 6.38 -3.19 -4.52
C THR A 80 5.65 -2.58 -3.33
N ALA A 81 4.66 -3.28 -2.77
CA ALA A 81 3.92 -2.83 -1.60
C ALA A 81 4.81 -2.73 -0.37
N PHE A 82 5.69 -3.72 -0.12
CA PHE A 82 6.68 -3.66 0.96
C PHE A 82 7.65 -2.49 0.79
N LYS A 83 8.14 -2.25 -0.44
CA LYS A 83 8.99 -1.07 -0.73
C LYS A 83 8.27 0.22 -0.39
N VAL A 84 7.02 0.39 -0.80
CA VAL A 84 6.24 1.60 -0.49
C VAL A 84 6.00 1.74 1.02
N PHE A 85 5.63 0.64 1.69
CA PHE A 85 5.38 0.62 3.13
C PHE A 85 6.60 1.10 3.94
N TYR A 86 7.80 0.61 3.62
CA TYR A 86 9.04 0.98 4.32
C TYR A 86 9.72 2.25 3.79
N LYS A 87 9.39 2.71 2.57
CA LYS A 87 9.98 3.93 1.99
C LYS A 87 9.58 5.17 2.79
N VAL A 88 8.35 5.23 3.32
CA VAL A 88 7.92 6.39 4.13
C VAL A 88 8.42 6.34 5.57
N THR A 89 8.74 5.17 6.11
CA THR A 89 9.36 5.08 7.45
C THR A 89 10.81 5.56 7.47
N THR A 90 11.44 5.81 6.31
CA THR A 90 12.87 6.17 6.21
C THR A 90 13.19 7.66 6.04
N ARG A 91 12.21 8.59 5.88
CA ARG A 91 12.38 10.06 6.10
C ARG A 91 11.09 10.88 5.89
N PRO A 92 10.86 12.00 6.61
CA PRO A 92 9.64 12.83 6.47
C PRO A 92 9.63 13.85 5.32
N TRP A 93 10.66 13.91 4.45
CA TRP A 93 10.77 14.98 3.44
C TRP A 93 11.58 14.50 2.24
N ASP A 94 10.94 13.86 1.26
CA ASP A 94 11.51 13.79 -0.09
C ASP A 94 10.39 13.53 -1.11
N SER A 95 9.43 14.45 -1.19
CA SER A 95 8.65 14.63 -2.40
C SER A 95 9.55 15.29 -3.45
N ARG A 96 10.36 14.50 -4.16
CA ARG A 96 10.95 14.98 -5.41
C ARG A 96 9.89 14.90 -6.50
N TYR A 97 9.44 16.08 -6.89
CA TYR A 97 8.83 16.32 -8.19
C TYR A 97 9.83 15.88 -9.29
N CYS A 98 9.34 15.15 -10.29
CA CYS A 98 10.06 14.96 -11.54
C CYS A 98 9.70 16.13 -12.45
N ASP A 99 10.60 17.11 -12.59
CA ASP A 99 10.50 18.12 -13.63
C ASP A 99 11.34 17.66 -14.83
N GLY A 100 10.63 17.28 -15.89
CA GLY A 100 11.00 17.36 -17.32
C GLY A 100 12.42 17.01 -17.74
#